data_AF-A0A673SVC9-F1
#
_entry.id   AF-A0A673SVC9-F1
#
_cell.length_a   1.000
_cell.length_b   1.000
_cell.length_c   1.000
_cell.angle_alpha   90.00
_cell.angle_beta   90.00
_cell.angle_gamma   90.00
#
_symmetry.space_group_name_H-M   'P 1'
#
loop_
_entity.id
_entity.type
_entity.pdbx_description
1 polymer ?
#
loop_
_entity_poly.entity_id
_entity_poly.type
_entity_poly.pdbx_seq_one_letter_code
_entity_poly.pdbx_strand_id
1 'polypeptide(L)'
;MCVFSLCDWLNPATSLSILSVFPENRTSVGFLCSLFCSSDDCAQWRLLPYLAATFALDHFSKWLFLNLVEFQRGRMGTDRGARQAELGREIHALVSGGKPLASWTAQRGIQECREACGGHGYLAVSRLGDLRNENDPNCTYEGDNNVLLQQTSGYLLGLLENHRQGGGRLESPLRTVDFLEAYPDILARRFTCPSVDGCQDPSVALVAHEWLVCYLLRESAHKLRRERRSGSSDFEARNNSQVYHCRALALAFLELTVVRHFHEHVRQPSVPPALRPVLQRLSALYALWSLSQHTALLYRGGYFSGERAGKMMEDAILDLCSQLKDDAIALVDVIAPPDFVLDSPLARADGELYKHLWAAVLQGSHVLARPSCWPEFATKTRTGGPSSKL
;
A
#
# COMPACT_ATOMS: atom_id res chain seq x y z
N MET A 1 -4.83 11.15 -23.28
CA MET A 1 -3.84 11.81 -22.39
C MET A 1 -3.68 11.09 -21.05
N CYS A 2 -4.72 10.58 -20.38
CA CYS A 2 -4.56 9.84 -19.10
C CYS A 2 -3.70 8.56 -19.13
N VAL A 3 -3.52 7.88 -20.27
CA VAL A 3 -2.82 6.56 -20.32
C VAL A 3 -1.29 6.69 -20.38
N PHE A 4 -0.77 7.83 -20.84
CA PHE A 4 0.69 8.04 -20.97
C PHE A 4 1.34 8.54 -19.66
N SER A 5 0.62 9.29 -18.82
CA SER A 5 1.09 9.69 -17.47
C SER A 5 1.15 8.51 -16.49
N LEU A 6 0.58 7.37 -16.88
CA LEU A 6 0.33 6.22 -16.04
C LEU A 6 1.51 5.24 -15.95
N CYS A 7 2.43 5.31 -16.92
CA CYS A 7 3.66 4.52 -16.93
C CYS A 7 4.71 5.01 -15.90
N ASP A 8 4.67 6.28 -15.52
CA ASP A 8 5.56 6.82 -14.47
C ASP A 8 5.13 6.39 -13.04
N TRP A 9 3.87 5.94 -12.89
CA TRP A 9 3.28 5.43 -11.63
C TRP A 9 3.49 3.95 -11.40
N LEU A 10 3.44 3.15 -12.46
CA LEU A 10 3.67 1.71 -12.37
C LEU A 10 5.15 1.36 -12.21
N ASN A 11 5.99 2.37 -12.00
CA ASN A 11 7.31 2.23 -11.47
C ASN A 11 7.27 2.55 -9.96
N PRO A 12 7.24 1.54 -9.08
CA PRO A 12 7.49 1.71 -7.65
C PRO A 12 8.80 2.45 -7.38
N ALA A 13 9.69 2.51 -8.38
CA ALA A 13 10.94 3.22 -8.29
C ALA A 13 10.83 4.75 -8.19
N THR A 14 9.70 5.36 -8.57
CA THR A 14 9.50 6.82 -8.44
C THR A 14 8.85 7.21 -7.11
N SER A 15 8.09 6.30 -6.48
CA SER A 15 7.41 6.57 -5.20
C SER A 15 8.03 5.86 -3.99
N LEU A 16 8.85 4.82 -4.18
CA LEU A 16 9.37 4.01 -3.07
C LEU A 16 10.83 3.55 -3.18
N SER A 17 11.55 3.76 -4.29
CA SER A 17 13.04 3.80 -4.40
C SER A 17 13.50 3.59 -5.83
N ILE A 18 14.17 4.59 -6.40
CA ILE A 18 14.89 4.49 -7.69
C ILE A 18 15.76 3.24 -7.65
N LEU A 19 15.57 2.27 -8.57
CA LEU A 19 16.64 1.53 -9.25
C LEU A 19 16.09 0.46 -10.21
N SER A 20 16.46 0.61 -11.48
CA SER A 20 16.85 -0.51 -12.32
C SER A 20 18.24 -0.18 -12.88
N VAL A 21 19.10 -1.20 -13.01
CA VAL A 21 20.49 -1.18 -13.51
C VAL A 21 21.53 -0.93 -12.40
N PHE A 22 22.08 -2.02 -11.85
CA PHE A 22 23.51 -2.33 -11.64
C PHE A 22 23.63 -3.52 -10.65
N PRO A 23 24.32 -4.63 -11.01
CA PRO A 23 24.70 -5.65 -10.04
C PRO A 23 26.06 -5.30 -9.42
N GLU A 24 26.21 -5.62 -8.13
CA GLU A 24 27.43 -6.00 -7.39
C GLU A 24 27.59 -5.30 -6.03
N ASN A 25 27.77 -6.16 -5.01
CA ASN A 25 28.24 -5.92 -3.65
C ASN A 25 27.65 -4.73 -2.88
N ARG A 26 26.62 -5.01 -2.06
CA ARG A 26 26.23 -4.15 -0.94
C ARG A 26 26.08 -5.00 0.32
N THR A 27 26.84 -4.64 1.35
CA THR A 27 26.70 -5.14 2.71
C THR A 27 26.45 -3.96 3.63
N SER A 28 25.51 -4.18 4.55
CA SER A 28 25.20 -3.40 5.76
C SER A 28 24.36 -2.15 5.50
N VAL A 29 23.28 -1.97 6.28
CA VAL A 29 22.47 -0.72 6.38
C VAL A 29 22.13 -0.37 7.84
N GLY A 30 22.47 0.87 8.25
CA GLY A 30 21.69 1.90 8.96
C GLY A 30 20.90 1.67 10.26
N PHE A 31 20.73 2.74 11.05
CA PHE A 31 19.85 2.79 12.24
C PHE A 31 18.35 2.60 11.94
N LEU A 32 17.89 2.99 10.74
CA LEU A 32 16.54 2.63 10.27
C LEU A 32 16.32 1.11 10.23
N CYS A 33 17.37 0.33 9.96
CA CYS A 33 17.35 -1.14 10.04
C CYS A 33 17.36 -1.65 11.49
N SER A 34 18.00 -0.93 12.43
CA SER A 34 17.93 -1.28 13.86
C SER A 34 16.52 -1.19 14.44
N LEU A 35 15.62 -0.39 13.84
CA LEU A 35 14.20 -0.35 14.22
C LEU A 35 13.47 -1.64 13.82
N PHE A 36 13.80 -2.21 12.67
CA PHE A 36 13.25 -3.50 12.22
C PHE A 36 13.77 -4.68 13.06
N CYS A 37 15.02 -4.61 13.52
CA CYS A 37 15.64 -5.64 14.37
C CYS A 37 15.50 -5.37 15.87
N SER A 38 14.76 -4.33 16.26
CA SER A 38 14.51 -4.05 17.67
C SER A 38 13.72 -5.20 18.30
N SER A 39 14.01 -5.52 19.56
CA SER A 39 13.28 -6.53 20.33
C SER A 39 11.82 -6.12 20.62
N ASP A 40 11.43 -4.90 20.26
CA ASP A 40 10.10 -4.36 20.52
C ASP A 40 9.11 -4.79 19.43
N ASP A 41 8.21 -5.71 19.78
CA ASP A 41 7.15 -6.22 18.89
C ASP A 41 6.33 -5.08 18.26
N CYS A 42 6.15 -3.97 18.98
CA CYS A 42 5.47 -2.78 18.48
C CYS A 42 6.21 -2.13 17.30
N ALA A 43 7.54 -2.02 17.34
CA ALA A 43 8.31 -1.44 16.23
C ALA A 43 8.30 -2.36 15.00
N GLN A 44 8.42 -3.67 15.21
CA GLN A 44 8.31 -4.68 14.15
C GLN A 44 6.93 -4.63 13.47
N TRP A 45 5.86 -4.67 14.25
CA TRP A 45 4.48 -4.59 13.76
C TRP A 45 4.19 -3.29 13.02
N ARG A 46 4.81 -2.17 13.41
CA ARG A 46 4.61 -0.89 12.72
C ARG A 46 5.27 -0.82 11.34
N LEU A 47 6.41 -1.50 11.13
CA LEU A 47 7.21 -1.31 9.92
C LEU A 47 7.22 -2.51 8.96
N LEU A 48 7.28 -3.75 9.48
CA LEU A 48 7.35 -4.95 8.64
C LEU A 48 6.15 -5.13 7.71
N PRO A 49 4.91 -4.78 8.09
CA PRO A 49 3.80 -4.83 7.15
C PRO A 49 3.95 -3.87 5.96
N TYR A 50 4.55 -2.69 6.17
CA TYR A 50 4.87 -1.78 5.06
C TYR A 50 6.00 -2.31 4.19
N LEU A 51 6.99 -3.00 4.77
CA LEU A 51 8.02 -3.71 4.00
C LEU A 51 7.37 -4.78 3.11
N ALA A 52 6.50 -5.61 3.68
CA ALA A 52 5.72 -6.61 2.92
C ALA A 52 4.85 -5.97 1.83
N ALA A 53 4.20 -4.83 2.15
CA ALA A 53 3.42 -4.07 1.18
C ALA A 53 4.27 -3.54 0.02
N THR A 54 5.50 -3.07 0.26
CA THR A 54 6.41 -2.63 -0.80
C THR A 54 6.71 -3.74 -1.79
N PHE A 55 7.03 -4.95 -1.32
CA PHE A 55 7.27 -6.11 -2.20
C PHE A 55 6.02 -6.54 -2.97
N ALA A 56 4.86 -6.59 -2.29
CA ALA A 56 3.60 -7.00 -2.91
C ALA A 56 3.14 -6.00 -3.99
N LEU A 57 3.20 -4.70 -3.67
CA LEU A 57 2.83 -3.62 -4.58
C LEU A 57 3.83 -3.47 -5.73
N ASP A 58 5.13 -3.67 -5.48
CA ASP A 58 6.13 -3.67 -6.55
C ASP A 58 5.88 -4.78 -7.57
N HIS A 59 5.61 -6.00 -7.08
CA HIS A 59 5.25 -7.12 -7.93
C HIS A 59 3.97 -6.84 -8.74
N PHE A 60 2.90 -6.38 -8.08
CA PHE A 60 1.66 -6.00 -8.75
C PHE A 60 1.87 -4.92 -9.81
N SER A 61 2.67 -3.91 -9.50
CA SER A 61 2.95 -2.79 -10.40
C SER A 61 3.67 -3.25 -11.67
N LYS A 62 4.70 -4.10 -11.53
CA LYS A 62 5.42 -4.71 -12.67
C LYS A 62 4.49 -5.58 -13.50
N TRP A 63 3.67 -6.41 -12.86
CA TRP A 63 2.67 -7.22 -13.56
C TRP A 63 1.68 -6.35 -14.34
N LEU A 64 1.12 -5.31 -13.73
CA LEU A 64 0.16 -4.41 -14.36
C LEU A 64 0.80 -3.61 -15.52
N PHE A 65 2.06 -3.18 -15.36
CA PHE A 65 2.82 -2.52 -16.41
C PHE A 65 2.99 -3.40 -17.65
N LEU A 66 3.38 -4.67 -17.46
CA LEU A 66 3.54 -5.60 -18.58
C LEU A 66 2.22 -5.81 -19.33
N ASN A 67 1.10 -5.98 -18.62
CA ASN A 67 -0.21 -6.09 -19.23
C ASN A 67 -0.65 -4.80 -19.95
N LEU A 68 -0.28 -3.63 -19.43
CA LEU A 68 -0.51 -2.35 -20.10
C LEU A 68 0.29 -2.26 -21.41
N VAL A 69 1.56 -2.68 -21.42
CA VAL A 69 2.39 -2.71 -22.63
C VAL A 69 1.79 -3.68 -23.67
N GLU A 70 1.34 -4.86 -23.24
CA GLU A 70 0.67 -5.82 -24.12
C GLU A 70 -0.62 -5.25 -24.72
N PHE A 71 -1.45 -4.59 -23.91
CA PHE A 71 -2.65 -3.90 -24.36
C PHE A 71 -2.33 -2.78 -25.37
N GLN A 72 -1.32 -1.96 -25.10
CA GLN A 72 -0.88 -0.90 -26.01
C GLN A 72 -0.39 -1.48 -27.34
N ARG A 73 0.37 -2.58 -27.30
CA ARG A 73 0.82 -3.28 -28.51
C ARG A 73 -0.35 -3.82 -29.33
N GLY A 74 -1.33 -4.44 -28.68
CA GLY A 74 -2.55 -4.91 -29.35
C GLY A 74 -3.34 -3.77 -30.01
N ARG A 75 -3.40 -2.59 -29.37
CA ARG A 75 -4.06 -1.39 -29.94
C ARG A 75 -3.32 -0.77 -31.13
N MET A 76 -2.00 -0.85 -31.16
CA MET A 76 -1.19 -0.38 -32.30
C MET A 76 -1.33 -1.31 -33.51
N GLY A 77 -1.68 -2.58 -33.28
CA GLY A 77 -2.12 -3.49 -34.33
C GLY A 77 -3.54 -3.21 -34.82
N THR A 78 -4.17 -4.21 -35.44
CA THR A 78 -5.57 -4.14 -35.92
C THR A 78 -6.57 -4.82 -34.98
N ASP A 79 -6.14 -5.31 -33.81
CA ASP A 79 -7.03 -5.97 -32.86
C ASP A 79 -7.91 -4.93 -32.13
N ARG A 80 -9.15 -4.81 -32.59
CA ARG A 80 -10.22 -4.03 -31.95
C ARG A 80 -11.35 -4.93 -31.46
N GLY A 81 -11.06 -6.19 -31.17
CA GLY A 81 -12.06 -7.16 -30.72
C GLY A 81 -12.65 -6.84 -29.35
N ALA A 82 -13.76 -7.52 -29.02
CA ALA A 82 -14.44 -7.38 -27.73
C ALA A 82 -13.50 -7.69 -26.53
N ARG A 83 -12.60 -8.67 -26.69
CA ARG A 83 -11.58 -9.02 -25.70
C ARG A 83 -10.63 -7.85 -25.42
N GLN A 84 -10.15 -7.17 -26.46
CA GLN A 84 -9.24 -6.04 -26.31
C GLN A 84 -9.94 -4.84 -25.64
N ALA A 85 -11.22 -4.63 -25.94
CA ALA A 85 -12.01 -3.59 -25.27
C ALA A 85 -12.22 -3.90 -23.77
N GLU A 86 -12.51 -5.15 -23.42
CA GLU A 86 -12.62 -5.58 -22.02
C GLU A 86 -11.27 -5.50 -21.29
N LEU A 87 -10.16 -5.91 -21.93
CA LEU A 87 -8.82 -5.79 -21.36
C LEU A 87 -8.50 -4.33 -21.00
N GLY A 88 -8.87 -3.39 -21.88
CA GLY A 88 -8.71 -1.96 -21.60
C GLY A 88 -9.56 -1.47 -20.43
N ARG A 89 -10.78 -1.98 -20.26
CA ARG A 89 -11.65 -1.66 -19.11
C ARG A 89 -11.09 -2.22 -17.81
N GLU A 90 -10.63 -3.47 -17.83
CA GLU A 90 -10.03 -4.14 -16.68
C GLU A 90 -8.75 -3.44 -16.25
N ILE A 91 -7.82 -3.17 -17.18
CA ILE A 91 -6.59 -2.42 -16.88
C ILE A 91 -6.92 -1.04 -16.29
N HIS A 92 -7.90 -0.33 -16.85
CA HIS A 92 -8.32 0.96 -16.32
C HIS A 92 -8.84 0.83 -14.87
N ALA A 93 -9.68 -0.16 -14.58
CA ALA A 93 -10.20 -0.40 -13.23
C ALA A 93 -9.09 -0.74 -12.23
N LEU A 94 -8.11 -1.57 -12.63
CA LEU A 94 -6.96 -1.93 -11.80
C LEU A 94 -6.06 -0.73 -11.52
N VAL A 95 -5.76 0.06 -12.54
CA VAL A 95 -4.99 1.29 -12.42
C VAL A 95 -5.67 2.31 -11.49
N SER A 96 -6.98 2.54 -11.69
CA SER A 96 -7.74 3.53 -10.93
C SER A 96 -7.90 3.14 -9.47
N GLY A 97 -7.83 1.85 -9.12
CA GLY A 97 -7.79 1.42 -7.72
C GLY A 97 -6.37 1.30 -7.16
N GLY A 98 -5.43 0.86 -8.00
CA GLY A 98 -4.04 0.58 -7.63
C GLY A 98 -3.27 1.85 -7.25
N LYS A 99 -3.49 2.96 -7.97
CA LYS A 99 -2.88 4.25 -7.63
C LYS A 99 -3.29 4.73 -6.23
N PRO A 100 -4.59 4.81 -5.87
CA PRO A 100 -4.99 5.12 -4.50
C PRO A 100 -4.39 4.18 -3.45
N LEU A 101 -4.40 2.87 -3.69
CA LEU A 101 -3.86 1.88 -2.76
C LEU A 101 -2.35 2.10 -2.53
N ALA A 102 -1.56 2.26 -3.59
CA ALA A 102 -0.12 2.46 -3.50
C ALA A 102 0.24 3.82 -2.88
N SER A 103 -0.39 4.91 -3.34
CA SER A 103 -0.09 6.27 -2.86
C SER A 103 -0.43 6.47 -1.38
N TRP A 104 -1.58 5.97 -0.91
CA TRP A 104 -1.91 6.03 0.52
C TRP A 104 -1.03 5.11 1.36
N THR A 105 -0.68 3.92 0.85
CA THR A 105 0.27 3.03 1.55
C THR A 105 1.63 3.70 1.72
N ALA A 106 2.17 4.31 0.65
CA ALA A 106 3.43 5.04 0.70
C ALA A 106 3.37 6.24 1.66
N GLN A 107 2.31 7.05 1.58
CA GLN A 107 2.13 8.21 2.46
C GLN A 107 2.13 7.81 3.94
N ARG A 108 1.39 6.76 4.30
CA ARG A 108 1.33 6.26 5.69
C ARG A 108 2.63 5.60 6.10
N GLY A 109 3.24 4.80 5.23
CA GLY A 109 4.53 4.15 5.49
C GLY A 109 5.63 5.16 5.79
N ILE A 110 5.73 6.25 5.01
CA ILE A 110 6.71 7.33 5.26
C ILE A 110 6.47 7.97 6.64
N GLN A 111 5.22 8.23 6.99
CA GLN A 111 4.86 8.81 8.28
C GLN A 111 5.21 7.87 9.44
N GLU A 112 4.91 6.57 9.31
CA GLU A 112 5.27 5.55 10.30
C GLU A 112 6.78 5.41 10.46
N CYS A 113 7.55 5.40 9.36
CA CYS A 113 9.01 5.41 9.40
C CYS A 113 9.57 6.63 10.13
N ARG A 114 8.99 7.82 9.89
CA ARG A 114 9.36 9.06 10.55
C ARG A 114 9.14 8.99 12.07
N GLU A 115 8.00 8.48 12.49
CA GLU A 115 7.66 8.35 13.91
C GLU A 115 8.46 7.24 14.60
N ALA A 116 8.74 6.14 13.90
CA ALA A 116 9.59 5.06 14.41
C ALA A 116 11.03 5.55 14.66
N CYS A 117 11.52 6.53 13.90
CA CYS A 117 12.80 7.20 14.15
C CYS A 117 12.80 8.16 15.35
N GLY A 118 11.68 8.31 16.05
CA GLY A 118 11.54 9.20 17.20
C GLY A 118 11.92 10.66 16.88
N GLY A 119 12.60 11.32 17.82
CA GLY A 119 13.04 12.71 17.65
C GLY A 119 14.02 12.90 16.47
N HIS A 120 14.80 11.88 16.12
CA HIS A 120 15.73 11.96 14.99
C HIS A 120 15.01 12.03 13.65
N GLY A 121 13.85 11.38 13.51
CA GLY A 121 13.01 11.48 12.31
C GLY A 121 12.41 12.88 12.10
N TYR A 122 12.38 13.72 13.14
CA TYR A 122 11.93 15.11 13.02
C TYR A 122 12.98 16.02 12.35
N LEU A 123 14.27 15.70 12.51
CA LEU A 123 15.37 16.53 12.03
C LEU A 123 15.31 16.66 10.50
N ALA A 124 15.54 17.87 9.97
CA ALA A 124 15.57 18.11 8.52
C ALA A 124 16.60 17.21 7.82
N VAL A 125 17.77 17.01 8.45
CA VAL A 125 18.82 16.11 7.93
C VAL A 125 18.37 14.66 7.78
N SER A 126 17.29 14.21 8.45
CA SER A 126 16.74 12.85 8.24
C SER A 126 16.09 12.65 6.87
N ARG A 127 15.71 13.74 6.19
CA ARG A 127 14.96 13.79 4.93
C ARG A 127 13.58 13.13 4.92
N LEU A 128 13.14 12.50 6.01
CA LEU A 128 11.80 11.88 6.08
C LEU A 128 10.66 12.90 6.01
N GLY A 129 10.89 14.13 6.48
CA GLY A 129 9.93 15.24 6.33
C GLY A 129 9.79 15.69 4.87
N ASP A 130 10.91 15.84 4.17
CA ASP A 130 10.92 16.24 2.75
C ASP A 130 10.33 15.13 1.88
N LEU A 131 10.73 13.87 2.11
CA LEU A 131 10.17 12.71 1.43
C LEU A 131 8.65 12.62 1.57
N ARG A 132 8.11 12.93 2.76
CA ARG A 132 6.65 12.98 2.97
C ARG A 132 6.01 14.08 2.13
N ASN A 133 6.58 15.29 2.16
CA ASN A 133 6.07 16.43 1.42
C ASN A 133 6.13 16.21 -0.11
N GLU A 134 7.17 15.54 -0.60
CA GLU A 134 7.33 15.18 -2.02
C GLU A 134 6.37 14.07 -2.45
N ASN A 135 6.03 13.14 -1.54
CA ASN A 135 5.08 12.07 -1.81
C ASN A 135 3.60 12.49 -1.64
N ASP A 136 3.27 13.50 -0.83
CA ASP A 136 1.88 13.92 -0.57
C ASP A 136 1.07 14.27 -1.84
N PRO A 137 1.63 14.97 -2.86
CA PRO A 137 0.96 15.20 -4.14
C PRO A 137 0.46 13.92 -4.82
N ASN A 138 1.09 12.77 -4.53
CA ASN A 138 0.75 11.44 -5.05
C ASN A 138 -0.72 11.07 -4.81
N CYS A 139 -1.33 11.64 -3.78
CA CYS A 139 -2.73 11.38 -3.45
C CYS A 139 -3.73 12.19 -4.28
N THR A 140 -3.29 13.23 -5.00
CA THR A 140 -4.18 14.26 -5.57
C THR A 140 -4.04 14.44 -7.07
N TYR A 141 -2.83 14.60 -7.59
CA TYR A 141 -2.64 14.82 -9.03
C TYR A 141 -2.97 13.54 -9.85
N GLU A 142 -3.09 13.67 -11.17
CA GLU A 142 -3.42 12.55 -12.09
C GLU A 142 -4.71 11.78 -11.75
N GLY A 143 -5.57 12.40 -10.95
CA GLY A 143 -6.82 11.87 -10.44
C GLY A 143 -6.83 11.81 -8.92
N ASP A 144 -7.79 12.53 -8.32
CA ASP A 144 -8.06 12.42 -6.89
C ASP A 144 -8.33 10.95 -6.52
N ASN A 145 -7.70 10.48 -5.44
CA ASN A 145 -7.77 9.08 -5.06
C ASN A 145 -9.21 8.58 -4.85
N ASN A 146 -10.09 9.39 -4.25
CA ASN A 146 -11.47 8.98 -4.00
C ASN A 146 -12.32 9.00 -5.27
N VAL A 147 -12.03 9.90 -6.22
CA VAL A 147 -12.66 9.92 -7.56
C VAL A 147 -12.23 8.70 -8.38
N LEU A 148 -10.95 8.31 -8.34
CA LEU A 148 -10.46 7.16 -9.09
C LEU A 148 -11.08 5.84 -8.63
N LEU A 149 -11.28 5.65 -7.32
CA LEU A 149 -11.96 4.45 -6.80
C LEU A 149 -13.40 4.27 -7.32
N GLN A 150 -14.03 5.34 -7.80
CA GLN A 150 -15.36 5.27 -8.43
C GLN A 150 -15.31 4.50 -9.76
N GLN A 151 -14.19 4.56 -10.50
CA GLN A 151 -14.01 3.84 -11.76
C GLN A 151 -13.94 2.32 -11.51
N THR A 152 -13.14 1.92 -10.53
CA THR A 152 -12.99 0.51 -10.15
C THR A 152 -14.28 -0.09 -9.61
N SER A 153 -14.95 0.60 -8.68
CA SER A 153 -16.23 0.12 -8.15
C SER A 153 -17.34 0.13 -9.20
N GLY A 154 -17.36 1.11 -10.10
CA GLY A 154 -18.26 1.17 -11.24
C GLY A 154 -18.08 -0.01 -12.20
N TYR A 155 -16.83 -0.40 -12.48
CA TYR A 155 -16.50 -1.58 -13.27
C TYR A 155 -17.10 -2.86 -12.65
N LEU A 156 -16.84 -3.10 -11.35
CA LEU A 156 -17.34 -4.28 -10.64
C LEU A 156 -18.88 -4.34 -10.58
N LEU A 157 -19.53 -3.20 -10.30
CA LEU A 157 -20.98 -3.11 -10.29
C LEU A 157 -21.59 -3.32 -11.68
N GLY A 158 -20.92 -2.84 -12.73
CA GLY A 158 -21.31 -3.06 -14.12
C GLY A 158 -21.26 -4.53 -14.50
N LEU A 159 -20.19 -5.24 -14.14
CA LEU A 159 -20.06 -6.68 -14.36
C LEU A 159 -21.21 -7.46 -13.67
N LEU A 160 -21.47 -7.16 -12.39
CA LEU A 160 -22.55 -7.82 -11.64
C LEU A 160 -23.92 -7.55 -12.27
N GLU A 161 -24.20 -6.33 -12.71
CA GLU A 161 -25.47 -5.98 -13.32
C GLU A 161 -25.66 -6.68 -14.67
N ASN A 162 -24.63 -6.72 -15.51
CA ASN A 162 -24.65 -7.43 -16.79
C ASN A 162 -24.87 -8.94 -16.60
N HIS A 163 -24.20 -9.55 -15.63
CA HIS A 163 -24.42 -10.96 -15.27
C HIS A 163 -25.88 -11.22 -14.87
N ARG A 164 -26.48 -10.34 -14.05
CA ARG A 164 -27.86 -10.50 -13.59
C ARG A 164 -28.92 -10.28 -14.67
N GLN A 165 -28.66 -9.39 -15.62
CA GLN A 165 -29.61 -9.09 -16.70
C GLN A 165 -29.49 -10.04 -17.89
N GLY A 166 -28.26 -10.45 -18.24
CA GLY A 166 -27.97 -11.19 -19.46
C GLY A 166 -27.45 -12.61 -19.26
N GLY A 167 -27.23 -13.05 -18.01
CA GLY A 167 -26.65 -14.38 -17.73
C GLY A 167 -25.21 -14.56 -18.23
N GLY A 168 -24.52 -13.47 -18.57
CA GLY A 168 -23.13 -13.51 -19.04
C GLY A 168 -22.18 -13.93 -17.93
N ARG A 169 -21.10 -14.65 -18.26
CA ARG A 169 -20.10 -15.10 -17.28
C ARG A 169 -19.33 -13.92 -16.70
N LEU A 170 -19.01 -13.99 -15.41
CA LEU A 170 -18.17 -13.04 -14.67
C LEU A 170 -16.69 -13.42 -14.89
N GLU A 171 -16.21 -13.21 -16.11
CA GLU A 171 -14.83 -13.46 -16.51
C GLU A 171 -14.19 -12.19 -17.04
N SER A 172 -12.88 -12.06 -16.86
CA SER A 172 -12.10 -10.96 -17.42
C SER A 172 -10.81 -11.45 -18.09
N PRO A 173 -10.26 -10.72 -19.08
CA PRO A 173 -9.04 -11.11 -19.80
C PRO A 173 -7.83 -11.42 -18.90
N LEU A 174 -7.65 -10.67 -17.81
CA LEU A 174 -6.60 -10.87 -16.82
C LEU A 174 -7.04 -11.73 -15.64
N ARG A 175 -8.29 -12.24 -15.66
CA ARG A 175 -8.85 -13.17 -14.68
C ARG A 175 -8.98 -12.60 -13.27
N THR A 176 -8.96 -11.28 -13.12
CA THR A 176 -9.03 -10.63 -11.80
C THR A 176 -10.41 -10.74 -11.15
N VAL A 177 -11.46 -11.03 -11.92
CA VAL A 177 -12.85 -11.16 -11.43
C VAL A 177 -13.42 -12.58 -11.56
N ASP A 178 -12.67 -13.54 -12.11
CA ASP A 178 -13.14 -14.92 -12.38
C ASP A 178 -13.70 -15.62 -11.12
N PHE A 179 -13.18 -15.28 -9.94
CA PHE A 179 -13.65 -15.85 -8.67
C PHE A 179 -15.12 -15.50 -8.38
N LEU A 180 -15.67 -14.45 -9.00
CA LEU A 180 -17.07 -14.07 -8.86
C LEU A 180 -18.02 -15.08 -9.52
N GLU A 181 -17.56 -16.02 -10.35
CA GLU A 181 -18.40 -17.13 -10.80
C GLU A 181 -18.87 -18.00 -9.61
N ALA A 182 -18.07 -18.10 -8.54
CA ALA A 182 -18.41 -18.80 -7.31
C ALA A 182 -19.08 -17.89 -6.25
N TYR A 183 -19.63 -16.73 -6.66
CA TYR A 183 -20.11 -15.69 -5.76
C TYR A 183 -21.09 -16.17 -4.66
N PRO A 184 -22.13 -17.00 -4.95
CA PRO A 184 -23.03 -17.50 -3.92
C PRO A 184 -22.32 -18.38 -2.88
N ASP A 185 -21.45 -19.28 -3.36
CA ASP A 185 -20.71 -20.21 -2.51
C ASP A 185 -19.71 -19.48 -1.64
N ILE A 186 -19.01 -18.49 -2.20
CA ILE A 186 -18.09 -17.63 -1.46
C ILE A 186 -18.83 -16.96 -0.31
N LEU A 187 -19.98 -16.31 -0.53
CA LEU A 187 -20.74 -15.63 0.53
C LEU A 187 -21.27 -16.59 1.62
N ALA A 188 -21.47 -17.87 1.29
CA ALA A 188 -21.86 -18.88 2.26
C ALA A 188 -20.71 -19.32 3.18
N ARG A 189 -19.45 -19.10 2.79
CA ARG A 189 -18.27 -19.45 3.59
C ARG A 189 -18.22 -18.68 4.91
N ARG A 190 -17.56 -19.30 5.88
CA ARG A 190 -17.21 -18.73 7.18
C ARG A 190 -15.73 -18.98 7.42
N PHE A 191 -15.13 -18.20 8.30
CA PHE A 191 -13.73 -18.40 8.64
C PHE A 191 -13.51 -19.79 9.25
N THR A 192 -12.61 -20.53 8.61
CA THR A 192 -12.26 -21.90 8.97
C THR A 192 -10.75 -22.01 8.94
N CYS A 193 -10.12 -21.78 10.10
CA CYS A 193 -8.70 -22.01 10.29
C CYS A 193 -8.49 -22.73 11.63
N PRO A 194 -7.80 -23.88 11.66
CA PRO A 194 -7.68 -24.66 12.88
C PRO A 194 -6.64 -24.10 13.86
N SER A 195 -5.60 -23.42 13.39
CA SER A 195 -4.46 -22.94 14.21
C SER A 195 -3.87 -21.63 13.68
N VAL A 196 -3.07 -20.96 14.51
CA VAL A 196 -2.34 -19.73 14.13
C VAL A 196 -1.38 -20.02 12.97
N ASP A 197 -0.63 -21.13 13.01
CA ASP A 197 0.22 -21.56 11.90
C ASP A 197 -0.56 -21.73 10.59
N GLY A 198 -1.80 -22.22 10.66
CA GLY A 198 -2.67 -22.33 9.49
C GLY A 198 -3.04 -20.97 8.91
N CYS A 199 -3.18 -19.92 9.74
CA CYS A 199 -3.46 -18.56 9.26
C CYS A 199 -2.29 -17.98 8.47
N GLN A 200 -1.06 -18.46 8.69
CA GLN A 200 0.13 -18.01 7.96
C GLN A 200 0.16 -18.54 6.51
N ASP A 201 -0.69 -19.49 6.14
CA ASP A 201 -0.90 -19.83 4.72
C ASP A 201 -1.65 -18.68 4.02
N PRO A 202 -1.06 -17.99 3.03
CA PRO A 202 -1.73 -16.89 2.35
C PRO A 202 -3.04 -17.31 1.66
N SER A 203 -3.24 -18.60 1.40
CA SER A 203 -4.49 -19.16 0.87
C SER A 203 -5.68 -18.90 1.81
N VAL A 204 -5.48 -18.90 3.13
CA VAL A 204 -6.54 -18.59 4.12
C VAL A 204 -6.95 -17.13 4.02
N ALA A 205 -5.97 -16.22 3.92
CA ALA A 205 -6.21 -14.81 3.74
C ALA A 205 -6.86 -14.52 2.38
N LEU A 206 -6.49 -15.24 1.31
CA LEU A 206 -7.10 -15.11 -0.01
C LEU A 206 -8.59 -15.42 0.00
N VAL A 207 -9.00 -16.53 0.61
CA VAL A 207 -10.42 -16.90 0.75
C VAL A 207 -11.21 -15.81 1.50
N ALA A 208 -10.59 -15.22 2.52
CA ALA A 208 -11.21 -14.13 3.29
C ALA A 208 -11.34 -12.83 2.46
N HIS A 209 -10.35 -12.49 1.63
CA HIS A 209 -10.43 -11.35 0.72
C HIS A 209 -11.49 -11.56 -0.37
N GLU A 210 -11.56 -12.75 -0.98
CA GLU A 210 -12.62 -13.10 -1.93
C GLU A 210 -14.00 -12.90 -1.30
N TRP A 211 -14.17 -13.40 -0.07
CA TRP A 211 -15.40 -13.19 0.70
C TRP A 211 -15.69 -11.71 0.93
N LEU A 212 -14.69 -10.92 1.34
CA LEU A 212 -14.83 -9.49 1.63
C LEU A 212 -15.26 -8.72 0.39
N VAL A 213 -14.65 -9.00 -0.77
CA VAL A 213 -15.02 -8.38 -2.05
C VAL A 213 -16.45 -8.75 -2.43
N CYS A 214 -16.83 -10.03 -2.35
CA CYS A 214 -18.21 -10.46 -2.61
C CYS A 214 -19.22 -9.79 -1.67
N TYR A 215 -18.90 -9.68 -0.38
CA TYR A 215 -19.74 -9.01 0.61
C TYR A 215 -19.91 -7.52 0.27
N LEU A 216 -18.82 -6.80 0.05
CA LEU A 216 -18.85 -5.38 -0.28
C LEU A 216 -19.52 -5.12 -1.63
N LEU A 217 -19.37 -6.02 -2.60
CA LEU A 217 -20.02 -5.94 -3.89
C LEU A 217 -21.54 -6.05 -3.73
N ARG A 218 -22.02 -7.00 -2.92
CA ARG A 218 -23.44 -7.14 -2.56
C ARG A 218 -23.99 -5.86 -1.92
N GLU A 219 -23.33 -5.38 -0.87
CA GLU A 219 -23.80 -4.24 -0.10
C GLU A 219 -23.78 -2.95 -0.94
N SER A 220 -22.77 -2.77 -1.78
CA SER A 220 -22.68 -1.63 -2.71
C SER A 220 -23.78 -1.69 -3.77
N ALA A 221 -24.04 -2.85 -4.36
CA ALA A 221 -25.12 -3.03 -5.32
C ALA A 221 -26.50 -2.79 -4.68
N HIS A 222 -26.71 -3.26 -3.44
CA HIS A 222 -27.94 -3.00 -2.69
C HIS A 222 -28.14 -1.51 -2.40
N LYS A 223 -27.10 -0.82 -1.91
CA LYS A 223 -27.13 0.61 -1.66
C LYS A 223 -27.45 1.39 -2.94
N LEU A 224 -26.75 1.12 -4.04
CA LEU A 224 -26.98 1.80 -5.32
C LEU A 224 -28.41 1.60 -5.84
N ARG A 225 -28.94 0.37 -5.75
CA ARG A 225 -30.32 0.09 -6.15
C ARG A 225 -31.34 0.80 -5.28
N ARG A 226 -31.07 0.92 -3.98
CA ARG A 226 -31.94 1.66 -3.06
C ARG A 226 -32.02 3.14 -3.43
N GLU A 227 -30.88 3.78 -3.70
CA GLU A 227 -30.83 5.19 -4.13
C GLU A 227 -31.56 5.41 -5.47
N ARG A 228 -31.38 4.49 -6.43
CA ARG A 228 -32.13 4.55 -7.71
C ARG A 228 -33.64 4.41 -7.50
N ARG A 229 -34.06 3.54 -6.58
CA ARG A 229 -35.49 3.34 -6.26
C ARG A 229 -36.09 4.52 -5.49
N SER A 230 -35.31 5.30 -4.75
CA SER A 230 -35.77 6.52 -4.11
C SER A 230 -35.94 7.70 -5.06
N GLY A 231 -35.73 7.50 -6.37
CA GLY A 231 -35.91 8.53 -7.39
C GLY A 231 -34.71 9.47 -7.56
N SER A 232 -33.56 9.17 -6.94
CA SER A 232 -32.33 9.91 -7.16
C SER A 232 -31.86 9.76 -8.61
N SER A 233 -31.26 10.81 -9.16
CA SER A 233 -30.61 10.73 -10.46
C SER A 233 -29.46 9.70 -10.43
N ASP A 234 -29.04 9.19 -11.59
CA ASP A 234 -27.96 8.20 -11.66
C ASP A 234 -26.64 8.74 -11.09
N PHE A 235 -26.37 10.04 -11.26
CA PHE A 235 -25.23 10.72 -10.66
C PHE A 235 -25.32 10.75 -9.12
N GLU A 236 -26.44 11.22 -8.58
CA GLU A 236 -26.65 11.27 -7.13
C GLU A 236 -26.63 9.88 -6.50
N ALA A 237 -27.27 8.90 -7.14
CA ALA A 237 -27.30 7.53 -6.65
C ALA A 237 -25.89 6.92 -6.56
N ARG A 238 -25.04 7.17 -7.57
CA ARG A 238 -23.63 6.76 -7.51
C ARG A 238 -22.88 7.49 -6.41
N ASN A 239 -23.04 8.80 -6.29
CA ASN A 239 -22.36 9.61 -5.28
C ASN A 239 -22.74 9.19 -3.84
N ASN A 240 -24.04 9.04 -3.57
CA ASN A 240 -24.58 8.61 -2.28
C ASN A 240 -24.20 7.18 -1.90
N SER A 241 -23.74 6.38 -2.86
CA SER A 241 -23.27 5.00 -2.67
C SER A 241 -21.75 4.91 -2.53
N GLN A 242 -20.99 6.01 -2.55
CA GLN A 242 -19.53 5.96 -2.45
C GLN A 242 -19.04 5.64 -1.04
N VAL A 243 -19.45 6.45 -0.06
CA VAL A 243 -18.96 6.37 1.31
C VAL A 243 -19.43 5.07 1.98
N TYR A 244 -18.51 4.35 2.62
CA TYR A 244 -18.72 3.04 3.27
C TYR A 244 -19.13 1.86 2.38
N HIS A 245 -19.34 2.08 1.08
CA HIS A 245 -19.77 1.06 0.13
C HIS A 245 -18.79 0.96 -1.05
N CYS A 246 -19.02 1.69 -2.14
CA CYS A 246 -18.21 1.56 -3.36
C CYS A 246 -16.73 1.86 -3.15
N ARG A 247 -16.38 2.80 -2.27
CA ARG A 247 -14.98 3.09 -1.91
C ARG A 247 -14.30 1.88 -1.27
N ALA A 248 -14.96 1.23 -0.31
CA ALA A 248 -14.43 0.06 0.39
C ALA A 248 -14.33 -1.14 -0.56
N LEU A 249 -15.33 -1.33 -1.42
CA LEU A 249 -15.33 -2.35 -2.47
C LEU A 249 -14.10 -2.22 -3.39
N ALA A 250 -13.83 -1.02 -3.90
CA ALA A 250 -12.71 -0.79 -4.80
C ALA A 250 -11.35 -1.11 -4.13
N LEU A 251 -11.15 -0.69 -2.87
CA LEU A 251 -9.92 -1.00 -2.14
C LEU A 251 -9.76 -2.49 -1.86
N ALA A 252 -10.80 -3.14 -1.34
CA ALA A 252 -10.76 -4.58 -1.04
C ALA A 252 -10.51 -5.42 -2.30
N PHE A 253 -11.05 -5.01 -3.46
CA PHE A 253 -10.80 -5.66 -4.74
C PHE A 253 -9.33 -5.54 -5.17
N LEU A 254 -8.72 -4.36 -4.98
CA LEU A 254 -7.32 -4.18 -5.32
C LEU A 254 -6.39 -4.92 -4.35
N GLU A 255 -6.68 -4.90 -3.05
CA GLU A 255 -5.94 -5.69 -2.06
C GLU A 255 -6.00 -7.18 -2.40
N LEU A 256 -7.19 -7.72 -2.71
CA LEU A 256 -7.34 -9.10 -3.21
C LEU A 256 -6.47 -9.37 -4.44
N THR A 257 -6.47 -8.45 -5.40
CA THR A 257 -5.72 -8.61 -6.65
C THR A 257 -4.20 -8.63 -6.39
N VAL A 258 -3.70 -7.73 -5.54
CA VAL A 258 -2.28 -7.68 -5.14
C VAL A 258 -1.90 -8.97 -4.38
N VAL A 259 -2.70 -9.38 -3.40
CA VAL A 259 -2.45 -10.59 -2.60
C VAL A 259 -2.43 -11.83 -3.50
N ARG A 260 -3.37 -11.95 -4.43
CA ARG A 260 -3.46 -13.08 -5.36
C ARG A 260 -2.23 -13.17 -6.25
N HIS A 261 -1.85 -12.09 -6.92
CA HIS A 261 -0.70 -12.12 -7.80
C HIS A 261 0.61 -12.37 -7.05
N PHE A 262 0.77 -11.79 -5.86
CA PHE A 262 1.97 -12.05 -5.08
C PHE A 262 2.02 -13.51 -4.60
N HIS A 263 0.92 -14.06 -4.10
CA HIS A 263 0.84 -15.47 -3.70
C HIS A 263 1.14 -16.42 -4.87
N GLU A 264 0.56 -16.17 -6.05
CA GLU A 264 0.81 -16.97 -7.25
C GLU A 264 2.27 -16.88 -7.68
N HIS A 265 2.86 -15.68 -7.68
CA HIS A 265 4.25 -15.45 -8.06
C HIS A 265 5.22 -16.25 -7.20
N VAL A 266 5.05 -16.24 -5.89
CA VAL A 266 5.94 -16.96 -4.95
C VAL A 266 5.93 -18.48 -5.16
N ARG A 267 4.87 -19.02 -5.79
CA ARG A 267 4.73 -20.43 -6.13
C ARG A 267 5.22 -20.78 -7.53
N GLN A 268 5.64 -19.79 -8.32
CA GLN A 268 6.15 -20.03 -9.68
C GLN A 268 7.48 -20.80 -9.64
N PRO A 269 7.72 -21.73 -10.58
CA PRO A 269 8.99 -22.46 -10.67
C PRO A 269 10.21 -21.56 -10.87
N SER A 270 10.02 -20.36 -11.44
CA SER A 270 11.05 -19.35 -11.66
C SER A 270 11.62 -18.77 -10.36
N VAL A 271 10.88 -18.83 -9.25
CA VAL A 271 11.36 -18.34 -7.95
C VAL A 271 12.34 -19.36 -7.35
N PRO A 272 13.60 -18.95 -7.06
CA PRO A 272 14.60 -19.83 -6.47
C PRO A 272 14.10 -20.45 -5.16
N PRO A 273 14.29 -21.76 -4.92
CA PRO A 273 13.82 -22.43 -3.71
C PRO A 273 14.27 -21.78 -2.40
N ALA A 274 15.49 -21.23 -2.38
CA ALA A 274 16.05 -20.55 -1.21
C ALA A 274 15.29 -19.25 -0.83
N LEU A 275 14.66 -18.58 -1.80
CA LEU A 275 13.94 -17.32 -1.56
C LEU A 275 12.45 -17.54 -1.25
N ARG A 276 11.90 -18.72 -1.55
CA ARG A 276 10.46 -18.99 -1.36
C ARG A 276 10.02 -18.79 0.10
N PRO A 277 10.74 -19.27 1.14
CA PRO A 277 10.26 -19.13 2.52
C PRO A 277 10.10 -17.66 2.96
N VAL A 278 11.06 -16.79 2.63
CA VAL A 278 10.96 -15.36 2.99
C VAL A 278 9.87 -14.65 2.19
N LEU A 279 9.75 -14.94 0.89
CA LEU A 279 8.70 -14.35 0.06
C LEU A 279 7.29 -14.85 0.45
N GLN A 280 7.16 -16.11 0.89
CA GLN A 280 5.90 -16.64 1.42
C GLN A 280 5.48 -15.92 2.69
N ARG A 281 6.43 -15.66 3.61
CA ARG A 281 6.16 -14.89 4.84
C ARG A 281 5.77 -13.44 4.53
N LEU A 282 6.43 -12.78 3.57
CA LEU A 282 6.01 -11.45 3.11
C LEU A 282 4.61 -11.47 2.49
N SER A 283 4.30 -12.46 1.66
CA SER A 283 2.97 -12.63 1.05
C SER A 283 1.89 -12.83 2.11
N ALA A 284 2.15 -13.69 3.10
CA ALA A 284 1.25 -13.93 4.23
C ALA A 284 1.06 -12.68 5.08
N LEU A 285 2.15 -11.98 5.42
CA LEU A 285 2.10 -10.79 6.27
C LEU A 285 1.30 -9.67 5.61
N TYR A 286 1.57 -9.38 4.33
CA TYR A 286 0.81 -8.38 3.59
C TYR A 286 -0.68 -8.75 3.53
N ALA A 287 -1.00 -10.01 3.23
CA ALA A 287 -2.38 -10.47 3.13
C ALA A 287 -3.13 -10.36 4.46
N LEU A 288 -2.56 -10.84 5.56
CA LEU A 288 -3.24 -10.76 6.86
C LEU A 288 -3.34 -9.31 7.34
N TRP A 289 -2.30 -8.49 7.13
CA TRP A 289 -2.30 -7.09 7.53
C TRP A 289 -3.30 -6.25 6.74
N SER A 290 -3.40 -6.42 5.42
CA SER A 290 -4.42 -5.72 4.61
C SER A 290 -5.83 -6.15 5.03
N LEU A 291 -6.03 -7.45 5.27
CA LEU A 291 -7.31 -7.99 5.73
C LEU A 291 -7.70 -7.45 7.12
N SER A 292 -6.74 -7.28 8.03
CA SER A 292 -7.01 -6.83 9.39
C SER A 292 -7.59 -5.41 9.45
N GLN A 293 -7.30 -4.57 8.45
CA GLN A 293 -7.93 -3.24 8.30
C GLN A 293 -9.45 -3.31 8.07
N HIS A 294 -9.96 -4.47 7.67
CA HIS A 294 -11.38 -4.71 7.39
C HIS A 294 -12.07 -5.62 8.41
N THR A 295 -11.44 -5.87 9.57
CA THR A 295 -11.96 -6.76 10.62
C THR A 295 -13.41 -6.47 10.98
N ALA A 296 -13.78 -5.19 11.11
CA ALA A 296 -15.16 -4.78 11.42
C ALA A 296 -16.17 -5.23 10.35
N LEU A 297 -15.79 -5.23 9.06
CA LEU A 297 -16.63 -5.68 7.95
C LEU A 297 -16.77 -7.20 7.93
N LEU A 298 -15.68 -7.92 8.24
CA LEU A 298 -15.66 -9.38 8.35
C LEU A 298 -16.61 -9.88 9.45
N TYR A 299 -16.65 -9.19 10.60
CA TYR A 299 -17.64 -9.47 11.65
C TYR A 299 -19.05 -9.03 11.26
N ARG A 300 -19.22 -7.82 10.71
CA ARG A 300 -20.54 -7.28 10.34
C ARG A 300 -21.26 -8.16 9.32
N GLY A 301 -20.56 -8.67 8.32
CA GLY A 301 -21.15 -9.56 7.32
C GLY A 301 -21.15 -11.03 7.76
N GLY A 302 -20.62 -11.34 8.95
CA GLY A 302 -20.70 -12.66 9.58
C GLY A 302 -19.69 -13.69 9.09
N TYR A 303 -18.62 -13.29 8.40
CA TYR A 303 -17.52 -14.20 8.07
C TYR A 303 -16.75 -14.63 9.31
N PHE A 304 -16.43 -13.65 10.16
CA PHE A 304 -15.87 -13.84 11.49
C PHE A 304 -16.98 -13.91 12.53
N SER A 305 -16.77 -14.74 13.56
CA SER A 305 -17.65 -14.88 14.71
C SER A 305 -16.84 -15.17 15.97
N GLY A 306 -17.36 -14.72 17.11
CA GLY A 306 -16.66 -14.82 18.41
C GLY A 306 -15.35 -14.04 18.43
N GLU A 307 -14.45 -14.37 19.35
CA GLU A 307 -13.14 -13.72 19.46
C GLU A 307 -12.01 -14.45 18.72
N ARG A 308 -12.21 -15.74 18.42
CA ARG A 308 -11.14 -16.63 17.92
C ARG A 308 -10.55 -16.17 16.60
N ALA A 309 -11.38 -15.79 15.63
CA ALA A 309 -10.91 -15.41 14.29
C ALA A 309 -10.02 -14.16 14.32
N GLY A 310 -10.45 -13.13 15.06
CA GLY A 310 -9.67 -11.90 15.25
C GLY A 310 -8.34 -12.16 15.93
N LYS A 311 -8.36 -12.84 17.10
CA LYS A 311 -7.13 -13.19 17.85
C LYS A 311 -6.16 -14.00 17.00
N MET A 312 -6.63 -15.03 16.30
CA MET A 312 -5.77 -15.86 15.44
C MET A 312 -5.11 -15.07 14.31
N MET A 313 -5.80 -14.07 13.74
CA MET A 313 -5.22 -13.21 12.71
C MET A 313 -4.18 -12.26 13.30
N GLU A 314 -4.46 -11.66 14.46
CA GLU A 314 -3.52 -10.79 15.19
C GLU A 314 -2.25 -11.56 15.60
N ASP A 315 -2.41 -12.73 16.21
CA ASP A 315 -1.30 -13.62 16.60
C ASP A 315 -0.45 -14.02 15.38
N ALA A 316 -1.09 -14.40 14.27
CA ALA A 316 -0.37 -14.78 13.05
C ALA A 316 0.42 -13.61 12.43
N ILE A 317 -0.11 -12.38 12.50
CA ILE A 317 0.62 -11.19 12.06
C ILE A 317 1.87 -10.97 12.91
N LEU A 318 1.75 -11.09 14.25
CA LEU A 318 2.87 -10.92 15.17
C LEU A 318 3.93 -12.01 14.97
N ASP A 319 3.51 -13.26 14.79
CA ASP A 319 4.42 -14.38 14.52
C ASP A 319 5.19 -14.17 13.20
N LEU A 320 4.51 -13.70 12.15
CA LEU A 320 5.15 -13.40 10.86
C LEU A 320 6.15 -12.24 10.97
N CYS A 321 5.82 -11.19 11.73
CA CYS A 321 6.74 -10.11 12.04
C CYS A 321 8.00 -10.65 12.74
N SER A 322 7.83 -11.47 13.78
CA SER A 322 8.93 -12.08 14.53
C SER A 322 9.81 -12.98 13.64
N GLN A 323 9.21 -13.71 12.70
CA GLN A 323 9.93 -14.55 11.74
C GLN A 323 10.69 -13.75 10.66
N LEU A 324 10.22 -12.56 10.31
CA LEU A 324 10.81 -11.72 9.26
C LEU A 324 11.87 -10.75 9.77
N LYS A 325 11.93 -10.49 11.08
CA LYS A 325 12.83 -9.48 11.67
C LYS A 325 14.31 -9.71 11.33
N ASP A 326 14.74 -10.98 11.28
CA ASP A 326 16.13 -11.35 11.03
C ASP A 326 16.50 -11.19 9.54
N ASP A 327 15.51 -11.27 8.65
CA ASP A 327 15.66 -11.05 7.21
C ASP A 327 15.44 -9.58 6.80
N ALA A 328 14.90 -8.75 7.70
CA ALA A 328 14.40 -7.41 7.38
C ALA A 328 15.46 -6.49 6.77
N ILE A 329 16.69 -6.52 7.30
CA ILE A 329 17.81 -5.72 6.77
C ILE A 329 18.11 -6.13 5.34
N ALA A 330 18.30 -7.42 5.09
CA ALA A 330 18.60 -7.93 3.75
C ALA A 330 17.47 -7.61 2.76
N LEU A 331 16.22 -7.65 3.20
CA LEU A 331 15.06 -7.28 2.38
C LEU A 331 15.03 -5.79 2.04
N VAL A 332 15.38 -4.92 3.00
CA VAL A 332 15.51 -3.48 2.75
C VAL A 332 16.68 -3.19 1.80
N ASP A 333 17.82 -3.86 1.97
CA ASP A 333 19.02 -3.68 1.13
C ASP A 333 18.75 -3.96 -0.36
N VAL A 334 17.85 -4.91 -0.66
CA VAL A 334 17.45 -5.23 -2.04
C VAL A 334 16.73 -4.07 -2.72
N ILE A 335 15.98 -3.28 -1.96
CA ILE A 335 15.16 -2.17 -2.50
C ILE A 335 15.78 -0.80 -2.26
N ALA A 336 16.73 -0.67 -1.33
CA ALA A 336 17.32 0.60 -0.93
C ALA A 336 18.17 1.22 -2.06
N PRO A 337 17.96 2.51 -2.37
CA PRO A 337 18.82 3.22 -3.29
C PRO A 337 20.16 3.53 -2.61
N PRO A 338 21.20 3.91 -3.36
CA PRO A 338 22.51 4.21 -2.79
C PRO A 338 22.45 5.37 -1.78
N ASP A 339 23.40 5.42 -0.83
CA ASP A 339 23.47 6.46 0.21
C ASP A 339 23.38 7.90 -0.33
N PHE A 340 23.91 8.17 -1.53
CA PHE A 340 23.86 9.51 -2.13
C PHE A 340 22.45 9.91 -2.61
N VAL A 341 21.58 8.94 -2.90
CA VAL A 341 20.17 9.18 -3.25
C VAL A 341 19.34 9.34 -1.99
N LEU A 342 19.59 8.49 -0.98
CA LEU A 342 18.96 8.59 0.33
C LEU A 342 19.30 9.93 0.99
N ASP A 343 20.57 10.34 0.91
CA ASP A 343 21.11 11.59 1.46
C ASP A 343 20.67 11.83 2.91
N SER A 344 20.60 10.77 3.70
CA SER A 344 20.13 10.80 5.08
C SER A 344 21.14 10.11 5.99
N PRO A 345 21.63 10.77 7.06
CA PRO A 345 22.56 10.17 8.00
C PRO A 345 21.90 9.03 8.80
N LEU A 346 20.56 8.93 8.83
CA LEU A 346 19.84 7.84 9.50
C LEU A 346 19.82 6.54 8.68
N ALA A 347 19.97 6.66 7.36
CA ALA A 347 19.74 5.59 6.39
C ALA A 347 21.03 5.04 5.77
N ARG A 348 22.21 5.49 6.24
CA ARG A 348 23.48 5.12 5.62
C ARG A 348 23.81 3.65 5.80
N ALA A 349 24.41 3.08 4.76
CA ALA A 349 24.80 1.68 4.69
C ALA A 349 25.64 1.22 5.91
N ASP A 350 26.69 1.95 6.24
CA ASP A 350 27.63 1.53 7.30
C ASP A 350 27.06 1.45 8.73
N GLY A 351 25.85 1.94 8.99
CA GLY A 351 25.20 1.86 10.31
C GLY A 351 25.76 2.85 11.35
N GLU A 352 26.70 3.72 10.98
CA GLU A 352 27.40 4.63 11.89
C GLU A 352 26.57 5.90 12.20
N LEU A 353 25.34 5.71 12.69
CA LEU A 353 24.32 6.75 12.85
C LEU A 353 24.84 8.02 13.51
N TYR A 354 25.35 7.93 14.74
CA TYR A 354 25.67 9.12 15.54
C TYR A 354 26.83 9.89 14.93
N LYS A 355 27.79 9.19 14.31
CA LYS A 355 28.90 9.80 13.58
C LYS A 355 28.38 10.62 12.40
N HIS A 356 27.49 10.05 11.60
CA HIS A 356 26.92 10.72 10.42
C HIS A 356 25.98 11.85 10.79
N LEU A 357 25.16 11.66 11.83
CA LEU A 357 24.26 12.69 12.31
C LEU A 357 25.06 13.89 12.84
N TRP A 358 26.09 13.64 13.64
CA TRP A 358 26.96 14.69 14.15
C TRP A 358 27.69 15.43 13.03
N ALA A 359 28.23 14.69 12.06
CA ALA A 359 28.88 15.28 10.88
C ALA A 359 27.93 16.16 10.07
N ALA A 360 26.70 15.68 9.80
CA ALA A 360 25.69 16.42 9.06
C ALA A 360 25.29 17.73 9.78
N VAL A 361 25.15 17.69 11.10
CA VAL A 361 24.86 18.89 11.90
C VAL A 361 26.02 19.89 11.84
N LEU A 362 27.27 19.43 12.01
CA LEU A 362 28.43 20.32 12.01
C LEU A 362 28.76 20.93 10.64
N GLN A 363 28.37 20.27 9.55
CA GLN A 363 28.50 20.81 8.19
C GLN A 363 27.46 21.90 7.87
N GLY A 364 26.46 22.09 8.74
CA GLY A 364 25.46 23.14 8.58
C GLY A 364 26.08 24.55 8.63
N SER A 365 25.50 25.46 7.85
CA SER A 365 25.97 26.85 7.78
C SER A 365 25.79 27.55 9.13
N HIS A 366 26.86 28.22 9.60
CA HIS A 366 26.87 29.03 10.82
C HIS A 366 26.48 28.29 12.12
N VAL A 367 26.56 26.96 12.17
CA VAL A 367 26.11 26.17 13.33
C VAL A 367 26.88 26.47 14.62
N LEU A 368 28.18 26.76 14.51
CA LEU A 368 29.01 27.16 15.66
C LEU A 368 29.09 28.67 15.86
N ALA A 369 28.45 29.45 14.97
CA ALA A 369 28.44 30.90 15.04
C ALA A 369 27.20 31.40 15.79
N ARG A 370 27.28 32.62 16.32
CA ARG A 370 26.09 33.28 16.86
C ARG A 370 25.12 33.61 15.72
N PRO A 371 23.80 33.48 15.92
CA PRO A 371 22.82 33.93 14.93
C PRO A 371 23.04 35.39 14.55
N SER A 372 22.76 35.76 13.30
CA SER A 372 22.92 37.15 12.83
C SER A 372 22.08 38.15 13.62
N CYS A 373 20.91 37.73 14.12
CA CYS A 373 20.03 38.52 14.99
C CYS A 373 20.49 38.58 16.45
N TRP A 374 21.54 37.85 16.85
CA TRP A 374 22.04 37.84 18.23
C TRP A 374 22.30 39.25 18.81
N PRO A 375 22.93 40.20 18.07
CA PRO A 375 23.16 41.54 18.58
C PRO A 375 21.89 42.27 18.99
N GLU A 376 20.77 42.07 18.27
CA GLU A 376 19.49 42.73 18.54
C GLU A 376 18.88 42.32 19.89
N PHE A 377 19.12 41.07 20.30
CA PHE A 377 18.64 40.55 21.59
C PHE A 377 19.67 40.73 22.73
N ALA A 378 20.96 40.68 22.40
CA ALA A 378 22.04 40.88 23.37
C ALA A 378 22.14 42.35 23.84
N THR A 379 21.61 43.30 23.06
CA THR A 379 21.61 44.74 23.37
C THR A 379 20.27 45.23 23.94
N LYS A 380 19.56 44.43 24.74
CA LYS A 380 18.51 44.99 25.62
C LYS A 380 19.16 46.02 26.56
N THR A 381 18.92 47.28 26.21
CA THR A 381 19.11 48.51 26.96
C THR A 381 18.77 48.31 28.45
N ARG A 382 19.78 48.45 29.32
CA ARG A 382 19.58 48.86 30.73
C ARG A 382 19.08 50.31 30.75
N THR A 383 17.90 50.60 30.22
CA THR A 383 17.28 51.93 30.39
C THR A 383 15.77 51.80 30.51
N GLY A 384 15.30 51.93 31.76
CA GLY A 384 13.93 52.32 32.08
C GLY A 384 12.91 51.18 32.13
N GLY A 385 12.63 50.69 33.34
CA GLY A 385 11.37 49.98 33.58
C GLY A 385 10.16 50.87 33.26
N PRO A 386 9.01 50.30 32.87
CA PRO A 386 7.82 51.10 32.66
C PRO A 386 7.35 51.66 34.00
N SER A 387 7.51 52.98 34.17
CA SER A 387 6.64 53.74 35.06
C SER A 387 5.21 53.55 34.55
N SER A 388 4.37 53.00 35.41
CA SER A 388 2.91 52.99 35.27
C SER A 388 2.39 54.30 34.67
N LYS A 389 1.59 54.21 33.60
CA LYS A 389 0.40 55.04 33.43
C LYS A 389 -0.67 54.19 32.74
N LEU A 390 -1.82 54.17 33.43
CA LEU A 390 -3.15 53.68 33.10
C LEU A 390 -3.47 53.44 31.62
#